data_AF-A0ABD6E240-F1
#
_entry.id   AF-A0ABD6E240-F1
#
_cell.length_a   1.000
_cell.length_b   1.000
_cell.length_c   1.000
_cell.angle_alpha   90.00
_cell.angle_beta   90.00
_cell.angle_gamma   90.00
#
_symmetry.space_group_name_H-M   'P 1'
#
loop_
_entity.id
_entity.type
_entity.pdbx_description
1 polymer ?
#
loop_
_entity_poly.entity_id
_entity_poly.type
_entity_poly.pdbx_seq_one_letter_code
_entity_poly.pdbx_strand_id
1 'polypeptide(L)'
;MALQLGRSFIDGIRRVLSRTGGVLFAALLALQILLQTSVNTAVIGFLPPEAAAQTQETLGLTLPISGTVATALFLLVAILSATYFVVLARGITRPMSELATFPRELYTRRIGRATLSVIGGGIVVSIAVTIGLVFLFLPGIYLGACLLFFFFEVAIEDERAIGAIKRSWNRTKGNRLKLAVIVLLSGVIGGIVGVLATVFDLAGAPVVGDLVTNTVSTLLFVALYGIIADAYVQIRGDDPSGPGGSGARSPVDSGARADHR
;
A
#
# COMPACT_ATOMS: atom_id res chain seq x y z
N MET A 1 -13.54 -23.42 1.31
CA MET A 1 -14.41 -22.27 1.64
C MET A 1 -14.26 -21.23 0.54
N ALA A 2 -15.36 -20.71 0.00
CA ALA A 2 -15.33 -19.72 -1.09
C ALA A 2 -14.97 -18.34 -0.53
N LEU A 3 -14.00 -17.69 -1.17
CA LEU A 3 -13.54 -16.32 -0.89
C LEU A 3 -14.72 -15.34 -0.95
N GLN A 4 -15.16 -14.80 0.20
CA GLN A 4 -16.20 -13.77 0.27
C GLN A 4 -15.63 -12.37 -0.05
N LEU A 5 -14.94 -12.26 -1.19
CA LEU A 5 -14.35 -11.02 -1.73
C LEU A 5 -15.35 -9.85 -1.74
N GLY A 6 -16.63 -10.14 -1.99
CA GLY A 6 -17.69 -9.14 -2.01
C GLY A 6 -18.00 -8.53 -0.63
N ARG A 7 -17.91 -9.30 0.46
CA ARG A 7 -18.16 -8.76 1.81
C ARG A 7 -16.96 -7.98 2.33
N SER A 8 -15.74 -8.48 2.11
CA SER A 8 -14.50 -7.75 2.44
C SER A 8 -14.42 -6.38 1.73
N PHE A 9 -14.88 -6.31 0.48
CA PHE A 9 -14.95 -5.07 -0.29
C PHE A 9 -15.97 -4.07 0.28
N ILE A 10 -17.18 -4.53 0.62
CA ILE A 10 -18.24 -3.70 1.22
C ILE A 10 -17.83 -3.20 2.61
N ASP A 11 -17.18 -4.05 3.40
CA ASP A 11 -16.70 -3.69 4.73
C ASP A 11 -15.51 -2.73 4.65
N GLY A 12 -14.62 -2.89 3.66
CA GLY A 12 -13.59 -1.92 3.33
C GLY A 12 -14.16 -0.55 2.99
N ILE A 13 -15.15 -0.49 2.08
CA ILE A 13 -15.83 0.76 1.70
C ILE A 13 -16.57 1.39 2.88
N ARG A 14 -17.29 0.60 3.69
CA ARG A 14 -17.96 1.10 4.91
C ARG A 14 -16.95 1.64 5.93
N ARG A 15 -15.76 1.06 6.00
CA ARG A 15 -14.68 1.53 6.87
C ARG A 15 -14.10 2.86 6.38
N VAL A 16 -14.01 3.09 5.07
CA VAL A 16 -13.66 4.41 4.48
C VAL A 16 -14.72 5.46 4.76
N LEU A 17 -15.99 5.09 4.66
CA LEU A 17 -17.14 5.97 4.96
C LEU A 17 -17.32 6.26 6.47
N SER A 18 -16.54 5.62 7.34
CA SER A 18 -16.49 5.94 8.77
C SER A 18 -15.71 7.22 9.04
N ARG A 19 -15.95 7.88 10.18
CA ARG A 19 -15.26 9.13 10.55
C ARG A 19 -13.73 9.00 10.53
N THR A 20 -13.20 7.86 10.97
CA THR A 20 -11.76 7.55 10.95
C THR A 20 -11.27 7.24 9.54
N GLY A 21 -12.06 6.53 8.73
CA GLY A 21 -11.74 6.25 7.33
C GLY A 21 -11.68 7.51 6.48
N GLY A 22 -12.60 8.46 6.70
CA GLY A 22 -12.59 9.75 6.04
C GLY A 22 -11.36 10.59 6.36
N VAL A 23 -10.89 10.58 7.62
CA VAL A 23 -9.62 11.24 8.00
C VAL A 23 -8.42 10.57 7.32
N LEU A 24 -8.36 9.24 7.29
CA LEU A 24 -7.28 8.51 6.63
C LEU A 24 -7.29 8.74 5.11
N PHE A 25 -8.46 8.79 4.48
CA PHE A 25 -8.64 9.09 3.07
C PHE A 25 -8.17 10.52 2.76
N ALA A 26 -8.63 11.51 3.53
CA ALA A 26 -8.23 12.90 3.34
C ALA A 26 -6.72 13.09 3.54
N ALA A 27 -6.13 12.43 4.54
CA ALA A 27 -4.68 12.44 4.75
C ALA A 27 -3.93 11.82 3.56
N LEU A 28 -4.40 10.69 3.02
CA LEU A 28 -3.79 10.05 1.86
C LEU A 28 -3.90 10.90 0.59
N LEU A 29 -5.06 11.52 0.37
CA LEU A 29 -5.27 12.44 -0.75
C LEU A 29 -4.34 13.65 -0.65
N ALA A 30 -4.25 14.26 0.54
CA ALA A 30 -3.35 15.40 0.78
C ALA A 30 -1.89 15.02 0.56
N LEU A 31 -1.45 13.86 1.05
CA LEU A 31 -0.09 13.36 0.84
C LEU A 31 0.20 13.14 -0.65
N GLN A 32 -0.73 12.56 -1.42
CA GLN A 32 -0.55 12.36 -2.86
C GLN A 32 -0.44 13.69 -3.61
N ILE A 33 -1.37 14.63 -3.36
CA ILE A 33 -1.34 15.95 -4.01
C ILE A 33 -0.05 16.69 -3.64
N LEU A 34 0.34 16.70 -2.37
CA LEU A 34 1.58 17.34 -1.93
C LEU A 34 2.80 16.71 -2.60
N LEU A 35 2.86 15.38 -2.68
CA LEU A 35 3.97 14.67 -3.29
C LEU A 35 4.06 14.98 -4.79
N GLN A 36 2.94 14.91 -5.51
CA GLN A 36 2.87 15.22 -6.93
C GLN A 36 3.27 16.68 -7.20
N THR A 37 2.65 17.62 -6.49
CA THR A 37 2.89 19.06 -6.69
C THR A 37 4.34 19.43 -6.36
N SER A 38 4.93 18.83 -5.33
CA SER A 38 6.34 19.05 -4.99
C SER A 38 7.30 18.45 -6.02
N VAL A 39 6.98 17.30 -6.61
CA VAL A 39 7.74 16.75 -7.76
C VAL A 39 7.63 17.67 -8.97
N ASN A 40 6.42 18.06 -9.37
CA ASN A 40 6.19 18.94 -10.53
C ASN A 40 6.98 20.25 -10.38
N THR A 41 6.94 20.85 -9.19
CA THR A 41 7.66 22.10 -8.88
C THR A 41 9.18 21.90 -8.87
N ALA A 42 9.66 20.78 -8.32
CA ALA A 42 11.08 20.47 -8.33
C ALA A 42 11.60 20.31 -9.76
N VAL A 43 10.88 19.56 -10.62
CA VAL A 43 11.22 19.36 -12.03
C VAL A 43 11.34 20.71 -12.74
N ILE A 44 10.32 21.56 -12.66
CA ILE A 44 10.34 22.90 -13.30
C ILE A 44 11.52 23.74 -12.79
N GLY A 45 11.79 23.70 -11.48
CA GLY A 45 12.86 24.49 -10.88
C GLY A 45 14.28 24.11 -11.29
N PHE A 46 14.50 22.94 -11.90
CA PHE A 46 15.81 22.53 -12.44
C PHE A 46 15.88 22.56 -13.97
N LEU A 47 14.79 22.92 -14.65
CA LEU A 47 14.76 23.04 -16.09
C LEU A 47 15.27 24.42 -16.56
N PRO A 48 15.88 24.49 -17.76
CA PRO A 48 16.13 25.76 -18.42
C PRO A 48 14.81 26.55 -18.62
N PRO A 49 14.83 27.90 -18.62
CA PRO A 49 13.61 28.72 -18.67
C PRO A 49 12.67 28.39 -19.84
N GLU A 50 13.23 28.07 -21.01
CA GLU A 50 12.47 27.70 -22.21
C GLU A 50 11.70 26.39 -22.02
N ALA A 51 12.37 25.37 -21.47
CA ALA A 51 11.75 24.09 -21.16
C ALA A 51 10.79 24.20 -19.97
N ALA A 52 11.10 25.02 -18.98
CA ALA A 52 10.27 25.25 -17.80
C ALA A 52 8.89 25.81 -18.17
N ALA A 53 8.83 26.78 -19.08
CA ALA A 53 7.57 27.37 -19.56
C ALA A 53 6.67 26.32 -20.24
N GLN A 54 7.22 25.55 -21.17
CA GLN A 54 6.48 24.48 -21.85
C GLN A 54 6.04 23.36 -20.89
N THR A 55 6.91 23.02 -19.94
CA THR A 55 6.65 21.99 -18.94
C THR A 55 5.61 22.45 -17.92
N GLN A 56 5.54 23.75 -17.60
CA GLN A 56 4.51 24.30 -16.72
C GLN A 56 3.11 24.33 -17.35
N GLU A 57 3.00 24.39 -18.68
CA GLU A 57 1.71 24.29 -19.39
C GLU A 57 1.16 22.85 -19.41
N THR A 58 2.05 21.86 -19.27
CA THR A 58 1.73 20.43 -19.34
C THR A 58 1.65 19.76 -17.97
N LEU A 59 2.48 20.20 -17.03
CA LEU A 59 2.38 19.79 -15.63
C LEU A 59 1.23 20.54 -14.97
N GLY A 60 0.30 19.82 -14.34
CA GLY A 60 -0.84 20.41 -13.66
C GLY A 60 -0.45 21.25 -12.44
N LEU A 61 -0.69 20.75 -11.24
CA LEU A 61 -0.49 21.51 -10.01
C LEU A 61 1.00 21.75 -9.73
N THR A 62 1.36 23.00 -9.43
CA THR A 62 2.71 23.44 -9.02
C THR A 62 2.62 24.42 -7.84
N LEU A 63 3.73 24.60 -7.11
CA LEU A 63 3.86 25.53 -5.98
C LEU A 63 4.74 26.71 -6.37
N PRO A 64 4.43 27.94 -5.91
CA PRO A 64 5.25 29.13 -6.14
C PRO A 64 6.47 29.17 -5.20
N ILE A 65 7.30 28.13 -5.25
CA ILE A 65 8.52 27.97 -4.44
C ILE A 65 9.70 27.57 -5.33
N SER A 66 10.93 27.73 -4.83
CA SER A 66 12.12 27.34 -5.60
C SER A 66 12.23 25.82 -5.73
N GLY A 67 12.88 25.34 -6.80
CA GLY A 67 13.11 23.91 -7.05
C GLY A 67 13.81 23.21 -5.89
N THR A 68 14.77 23.85 -5.24
CA THR A 68 15.46 23.30 -4.06
C THR A 68 14.52 23.11 -2.87
N VAL A 69 13.64 24.08 -2.60
CA VAL A 69 12.65 23.97 -1.52
C VAL A 69 11.60 22.92 -1.85
N ALA A 70 11.19 22.83 -3.12
CA ALA A 70 10.29 21.78 -3.59
C ALA A 70 10.89 20.38 -3.43
N THR A 71 12.17 20.19 -3.71
CA THR A 71 12.87 18.92 -3.48
C THR A 71 12.90 18.56 -1.99
N ALA A 72 13.22 19.52 -1.12
CA ALA A 72 13.20 19.28 0.32
C ALA A 72 11.80 18.90 0.82
N LEU A 73 10.77 19.59 0.32
CA LEU A 73 9.36 19.28 0.59
C LEU A 73 9.00 17.88 0.10
N PHE A 74 9.38 17.51 -1.12
CA PHE A 74 9.17 16.18 -1.68
C PHE A 74 9.76 15.09 -0.79
N LEU A 75 11.02 15.25 -0.34
CA LEU A 75 11.67 14.28 0.56
C LEU A 75 10.93 14.16 1.89
N LEU A 76 10.49 15.29 2.47
CA LEU A 76 9.72 15.29 3.71
C LEU A 76 8.37 14.59 3.53
N VAL A 77 7.63 14.89 2.46
CA VAL A 77 6.33 14.30 2.16
C VAL A 77 6.47 12.81 1.84
N ALA A 78 7.55 12.39 1.18
CA ALA A 78 7.86 10.97 0.94
C ALA A 78 8.05 10.21 2.26
N ILE A 79 8.76 10.80 3.23
CA ILE A 79 8.93 10.21 4.57
C ILE A 79 7.60 10.14 5.33
N LEU A 80 6.78 11.20 5.27
CA LEU A 80 5.45 11.21 5.86
C LEU A 80 4.54 10.14 5.23
N SER A 81 4.60 9.98 3.92
CA SER A 81 3.84 8.97 3.18
C SER A 81 4.27 7.56 3.56
N ALA A 82 5.57 7.28 3.65
CA ALA A 82 6.08 6.00 4.13
C ALA A 82 5.59 5.71 5.57
N THR A 83 5.63 6.72 6.45
CA THR A 83 5.14 6.61 7.83
C THR A 83 3.64 6.34 7.87
N TYR A 84 2.85 7.02 7.04
CA TYR A 84 1.41 6.78 6.90
C TYR A 84 1.12 5.32 6.54
N PHE A 85 1.81 4.76 5.55
CA PHE A 85 1.62 3.36 5.15
C PHE A 85 2.03 2.35 6.22
N VAL A 86 3.08 2.63 7.00
CA VAL A 86 3.47 1.81 8.16
C VAL A 86 2.36 1.80 9.22
N VAL A 87 1.82 2.98 9.55
CA VAL A 87 0.72 3.11 10.52
C VAL A 87 -0.54 2.42 10.01
N LEU A 88 -0.86 2.58 8.73
CA LEU A 88 -2.02 1.96 8.10
C LEU A 88 -1.93 0.42 8.15
N ALA A 89 -0.77 -0.15 7.81
CA ALA A 89 -0.54 -1.59 7.89
C ALA A 89 -0.65 -2.13 9.33
N ARG A 90 -0.13 -1.39 10.31
CA ARG A 90 -0.26 -1.73 11.74
C ARG A 90 -1.69 -1.60 12.26
N GLY A 91 -2.47 -0.64 11.74
CA GLY A 91 -3.86 -0.42 12.12
C GLY A 91 -4.82 -1.51 11.62
N ILE A 92 -4.52 -2.16 10.50
CA ILE A 92 -5.36 -3.24 9.95
C ILE A 92 -5.17 -4.57 10.69
N THR A 93 -4.02 -4.76 11.34
CA THR A 93 -3.71 -6.02 12.04
C THR A 93 -4.19 -6.08 13.49
N ARG A 94 -4.80 -5.01 14.04
CA ARG A 94 -5.32 -5.00 15.42
C ARG A 94 -6.86 -4.94 15.49
N PRO A 95 -7.48 -5.67 16.43
CA PRO A 95 -8.92 -5.58 16.68
C PRO A 95 -9.32 -4.18 17.19
N MET A 96 -10.45 -3.68 16.70
CA MET A 96 -10.92 -2.30 16.86
C MET A 96 -11.08 -1.83 18.33
N SER A 97 -11.18 -2.76 19.28
CA SER A 97 -11.34 -2.50 20.71
C SER A 97 -10.09 -1.95 21.42
N GLU A 98 -8.90 -2.08 20.83
CA GLU A 98 -7.64 -1.57 21.42
C GLU A 98 -7.23 -0.17 20.92
N LEU A 99 -7.93 0.36 19.90
CA LEU A 99 -7.64 1.70 19.34
C LEU A 99 -8.01 2.85 20.29
N ALA A 100 -8.77 2.59 21.36
CA ALA A 100 -9.15 3.61 22.33
C ALA A 100 -8.05 3.90 23.37
N THR A 101 -7.11 2.98 23.56
CA THR A 101 -6.10 3.06 24.62
C THR A 101 -4.72 3.14 23.98
N PHE A 102 -4.33 4.34 23.51
CA PHE A 102 -3.07 4.58 22.78
C PHE A 102 -1.84 4.65 23.72
N PRO A 103 -0.97 3.63 23.80
CA PRO A 103 0.21 3.66 24.66
C PRO A 103 1.39 4.30 23.91
N ARG A 104 1.98 5.36 24.48
CA ARG A 104 3.08 6.15 23.88
C ARG A 104 4.36 5.36 23.62
N GLU A 105 4.54 4.21 24.25
CA GLU A 105 5.77 3.40 24.22
C GLU A 105 6.01 2.67 22.88
N LEU A 106 4.96 2.49 22.06
CA LEU A 106 5.06 1.85 20.73
C LEU A 106 5.43 2.83 19.61
N TYR A 107 5.31 4.15 19.85
CA TYR A 107 5.68 5.18 18.88
C TYR A 107 7.19 5.46 18.86
N THR A 108 7.91 5.19 19.95
CA THR A 108 9.32 5.61 20.08
C THR A 108 10.32 4.50 19.76
N ARG A 109 9.92 3.22 19.86
CA ARG A 109 10.84 2.11 19.60
C ARG A 109 10.84 1.71 18.12
N ARG A 110 11.89 2.14 17.40
CA ARG A 110 12.29 1.66 16.04
C ARG A 110 11.45 2.09 14.84
N ILE A 111 10.54 3.07 14.95
CA ILE A 111 9.84 3.66 13.78
C ILE A 111 10.84 4.11 12.71
N GLY A 112 11.93 4.79 13.09
CA GLY A 112 12.95 5.22 12.14
C GLY A 112 13.57 4.08 11.32
N ARG A 113 13.75 2.89 11.92
CA ARG A 113 14.32 1.71 11.23
C ARG A 113 13.31 1.03 10.32
N ALA A 114 12.05 0.97 10.74
CA ALA A 114 10.96 0.46 9.91
C ALA A 114 10.75 1.38 8.69
N THR A 115 10.66 2.69 8.89
CA THR A 115 10.53 3.66 7.81
C THR A 115 11.73 3.61 6.86
N LEU A 116 12.98 3.54 7.36
CA LEU A 116 14.15 3.39 6.48
C LEU A 116 14.11 2.08 5.69
N SER A 117 13.63 0.99 6.27
CA SER A 117 13.55 -0.31 5.59
C SER A 117 12.45 -0.34 4.54
N VAL A 118 11.31 0.33 4.81
CA VAL A 118 10.22 0.52 3.83
C VAL A 118 10.70 1.37 2.66
N ILE A 119 11.40 2.48 2.93
CA ILE A 119 11.95 3.34 1.88
C ILE A 119 13.02 2.57 1.08
N GLY A 120 14.03 2.03 1.75
CA GLY A 120 15.15 1.36 1.09
C GLY A 120 14.72 0.12 0.31
N GLY A 121 13.92 -0.77 0.91
CA GLY A 121 13.42 -1.94 0.21
C GLY A 121 12.33 -1.60 -0.81
N GLY A 122 11.51 -0.58 -0.57
CA GLY A 122 10.54 -0.07 -1.55
C GLY A 122 11.20 0.45 -2.81
N ILE A 123 12.34 1.15 -2.70
CA ILE A 123 13.15 1.58 -3.86
C ILE A 123 13.65 0.35 -4.64
N VAL A 124 14.23 -0.64 -3.96
CA VAL A 124 14.72 -1.86 -4.63
C VAL A 124 13.60 -2.62 -5.32
N VAL A 125 12.45 -2.80 -4.65
CA VAL A 125 11.28 -3.48 -5.20
C VAL A 125 10.72 -2.72 -6.40
N SER A 126 10.56 -1.40 -6.29
CA SER A 126 10.05 -0.57 -7.39
C SER A 126 10.96 -0.61 -8.62
N ILE A 127 12.28 -0.52 -8.44
CA ILE A 127 13.25 -0.67 -9.54
C ILE A 127 13.14 -2.06 -10.17
N ALA A 128 13.13 -3.13 -9.35
CA ALA A 128 13.05 -4.50 -9.85
C ALA A 128 11.75 -4.76 -10.63
N VAL A 129 10.61 -4.29 -10.12
CA VAL A 129 9.30 -4.40 -10.79
C VAL A 129 9.27 -3.56 -12.07
N THR A 130 9.82 -2.34 -12.05
CA THR A 130 9.85 -1.46 -13.23
C THR A 130 10.71 -2.07 -14.33
N ILE A 131 11.93 -2.51 -14.01
CA ILE A 131 12.82 -3.22 -14.95
C ILE A 131 12.11 -4.47 -15.47
N GLY A 132 11.49 -5.26 -14.58
CA GLY A 132 10.72 -6.43 -14.94
C GLY A 132 9.65 -6.08 -15.97
N LEU A 133 8.80 -5.09 -15.70
CA LEU A 133 7.68 -4.70 -16.56
C LEU A 133 8.14 -4.13 -17.91
N VAL A 134 9.18 -3.29 -17.92
CA VAL A 134 9.72 -2.64 -19.12
C VAL A 134 10.37 -3.64 -20.06
N PHE A 135 11.20 -4.55 -19.54
CA PHE A 135 11.87 -5.54 -20.39
C PHE A 135 10.90 -6.65 -20.81
N LEU A 136 10.07 -7.15 -19.90
CA LEU A 136 9.19 -8.29 -20.13
C LEU A 136 7.95 -8.21 -19.21
N PHE A 137 6.79 -7.91 -19.77
CA PHE A 137 5.53 -7.73 -19.01
C PHE A 137 5.24 -8.87 -18.00
N LEU A 138 5.43 -10.14 -18.40
CA LEU A 138 5.22 -11.32 -17.53
C LEU A 138 6.18 -11.35 -16.32
N PRO A 139 7.51 -11.26 -16.49
CA PRO A 139 8.48 -11.09 -15.41
C PRO A 139 8.15 -9.95 -14.43
N GLY A 140 7.69 -8.79 -14.92
CA GLY A 140 7.23 -7.70 -14.07
C GLY A 140 6.07 -8.10 -13.16
N ILE A 141 5.03 -8.74 -13.72
CA ILE A 141 3.88 -9.24 -12.96
C ILE A 141 4.32 -10.32 -11.96
N TYR A 142 5.19 -11.23 -12.38
CA TYR A 142 5.68 -12.30 -11.52
C TYR A 142 6.50 -11.77 -10.33
N LEU A 143 7.37 -10.79 -10.56
CA LEU A 143 8.12 -10.10 -9.51
C LEU A 143 7.19 -9.34 -8.57
N GLY A 144 6.22 -8.60 -9.12
CA GLY A 144 5.19 -7.92 -8.34
C GLY A 144 4.42 -8.90 -7.44
N ALA A 145 4.07 -10.09 -7.95
CA ALA A 145 3.33 -11.08 -7.18
C ALA A 145 4.18 -11.68 -6.06
N CYS A 146 5.47 -11.91 -6.30
CA CYS A 146 6.40 -12.42 -5.30
C CYS A 146 6.69 -11.40 -4.17
N LEU A 147 6.61 -10.11 -4.48
CA LEU A 147 6.99 -9.01 -3.58
C LEU A 147 5.78 -8.23 -3.05
N LEU A 148 4.56 -8.66 -3.38
CA LEU A 148 3.32 -7.97 -3.02
C LEU A 148 3.16 -7.75 -1.51
N PHE A 149 3.66 -8.69 -0.69
CA PHE A 149 3.58 -8.60 0.77
C PHE A 149 4.80 -7.98 1.44
N PHE A 150 5.79 -7.53 0.67
CA PHE A 150 6.99 -6.90 1.21
C PHE A 150 6.68 -5.77 2.20
N PHE A 151 5.76 -4.86 1.84
CA PHE A 151 5.37 -3.75 2.70
C PHE A 151 4.75 -4.20 4.02
N PHE A 152 3.95 -5.27 4.00
CA PHE A 152 3.32 -5.82 5.20
C PHE A 152 4.35 -6.52 6.11
N GLU A 153 5.29 -7.27 5.53
CA GLU A 153 6.33 -7.96 6.30
C GLU A 153 7.31 -6.97 6.97
N VAL A 154 7.70 -5.89 6.28
CA VAL A 154 8.52 -4.83 6.90
C VAL A 154 7.75 -4.08 7.99
N ALA A 155 6.47 -3.75 7.74
CA ALA A 155 5.69 -2.94 8.67
C ALA A 155 5.25 -3.69 9.94
N ILE A 156 5.06 -5.01 9.85
CA ILE A 156 4.49 -5.85 10.91
C ILE A 156 5.56 -6.63 11.68
N GLU A 157 6.59 -7.18 11.00
CA GLU A 157 7.54 -8.10 11.63
C GLU A 157 8.89 -7.43 12.04
N ASP A 158 9.03 -6.11 11.86
CA ASP A 158 10.27 -5.36 12.17
C ASP A 158 11.53 -5.97 11.49
N GLU A 159 11.36 -6.70 10.39
CA GLU A 159 12.46 -7.31 9.65
C GLU A 159 13.23 -6.28 8.81
N ARG A 160 14.55 -6.48 8.68
CA ARG A 160 15.40 -5.69 7.76
C ARG A 160 14.91 -5.89 6.32
N ALA A 161 15.05 -4.89 5.46
CA ALA A 161 14.58 -4.90 4.06
C ALA A 161 14.89 -6.22 3.31
N ILE A 162 16.09 -6.78 3.48
CA ILE A 162 16.50 -8.05 2.83
C ILE A 162 15.74 -9.27 3.39
N GLY A 163 15.46 -9.29 4.69
CA GLY A 163 14.70 -10.35 5.36
C GLY A 163 13.27 -10.41 4.85
N ALA A 164 12.60 -9.25 4.82
CA ALA A 164 11.24 -9.11 4.30
C ALA A 164 11.14 -9.46 2.79
N ILE A 165 12.16 -9.17 1.99
CA ILE A 165 12.15 -9.61 0.57
C ILE A 165 12.18 -11.14 0.48
N LYS A 166 13.06 -11.79 1.24
CA LYS A 166 13.22 -13.26 1.22
C LYS A 166 11.97 -13.97 1.76
N ARG A 167 11.34 -13.38 2.77
CA ARG A 167 10.16 -13.95 3.42
C ARG A 167 8.91 -13.78 2.56
N SER A 168 8.73 -12.63 1.93
CA SER A 168 7.66 -12.40 0.94
C SER A 168 7.81 -13.37 -0.23
N TRP A 169 9.04 -13.57 -0.72
CA TRP A 169 9.30 -14.54 -1.79
C TRP A 169 8.92 -15.98 -1.41
N ASN A 170 9.14 -16.38 -0.15
CA ASN A 170 8.77 -17.72 0.33
C ASN A 170 7.27 -17.86 0.60
N ARG A 171 6.63 -16.87 1.23
CA ARG A 171 5.18 -16.91 1.52
C ARG A 171 4.32 -16.92 0.26
N THR A 172 4.80 -16.31 -0.82
CA THR A 172 4.03 -16.23 -2.07
C THR A 172 4.11 -17.52 -2.91
N LYS A 173 5.06 -18.45 -2.66
CA LYS A 173 5.29 -19.66 -3.47
C LYS A 173 4.05 -20.52 -3.73
N GLY A 174 3.14 -20.64 -2.75
CA GLY A 174 1.94 -21.47 -2.87
C GLY A 174 0.77 -20.82 -3.61
N ASN A 175 0.76 -19.48 -3.76
CA ASN A 175 -0.42 -18.74 -4.23
C ASN A 175 -0.10 -17.69 -5.31
N ARG A 176 1.04 -17.81 -5.99
CA ARG A 176 1.56 -16.82 -6.96
C ARG A 176 0.56 -16.44 -8.05
N LEU A 177 -0.23 -17.41 -8.52
CA LEU A 177 -1.21 -17.16 -9.57
C LEU A 177 -2.35 -16.25 -9.10
N LYS A 178 -2.87 -16.45 -7.87
CA LYS A 178 -3.90 -15.57 -7.31
C LYS A 178 -3.34 -14.19 -6.99
N LEU A 179 -2.08 -14.11 -6.54
CA LEU A 179 -1.41 -12.84 -6.29
C LEU A 179 -1.09 -12.09 -7.59
N ALA A 180 -0.77 -12.79 -8.67
CA ALA A 180 -0.58 -12.21 -9.99
C ALA A 180 -1.86 -11.53 -10.51
N VAL A 181 -3.05 -12.07 -10.18
CA VAL A 181 -4.33 -11.41 -10.49
C VAL A 181 -4.48 -10.08 -9.73
N ILE A 182 -4.06 -10.01 -8.46
CA ILE A 182 -4.08 -8.76 -7.68
C ILE A 182 -3.10 -7.74 -8.29
N VAL A 183 -1.91 -8.18 -8.70
CA VAL A 183 -0.93 -7.32 -9.39
C VAL A 183 -1.47 -6.84 -10.73
N LEU A 184 -2.13 -7.70 -11.50
CA LEU A 184 -2.76 -7.34 -12.76
C LEU A 184 -3.87 -6.32 -12.54
N LEU A 185 -4.71 -6.50 -11.51
CA LEU A 185 -5.75 -5.54 -11.12
C LEU A 185 -5.14 -4.18 -10.74
N SER A 186 -4.03 -4.17 -10.00
CA SER A 186 -3.25 -2.96 -9.71
C SER A 186 -2.78 -2.27 -10.99
N GLY A 187 -2.26 -3.05 -11.95
CA GLY A 187 -1.86 -2.56 -13.27
C GLY A 187 -3.02 -1.95 -14.05
N VAL A 188 -4.20 -2.57 -14.01
CA VAL A 188 -5.43 -2.03 -14.65
C VAL A 188 -5.85 -0.72 -13.99
N ILE A 189 -5.84 -0.64 -12.66
CA ILE A 189 -6.12 0.60 -11.91
C ILE A 189 -5.14 1.70 -12.34
N GLY A 190 -3.84 1.40 -12.35
CA GLY A 190 -2.82 2.35 -12.80
C GLY A 190 -3.02 2.79 -14.25
N GLY A 191 -3.40 1.86 -15.13
CA GLY A 191 -3.75 2.15 -16.52
C GLY A 191 -4.95 3.08 -16.66
N ILE A 192 -6.02 2.85 -15.90
CA ILE A 192 -7.21 3.73 -15.88
C ILE A 192 -6.84 5.13 -15.41
N VAL A 193 -6.08 5.25 -14.32
CA VAL A 193 -5.63 6.54 -13.79
C VAL A 193 -4.74 7.27 -14.82
N GLY A 194 -3.82 6.56 -15.48
CA GLY A 194 -2.96 7.12 -16.51
C GLY A 194 -3.71 7.59 -17.75
N VAL A 195 -4.70 6.82 -18.22
CA VAL A 195 -5.59 7.22 -19.32
C VAL A 195 -6.40 8.46 -18.93
N LEU A 196 -6.97 8.48 -17.73
CA LEU A 196 -7.70 9.65 -17.23
C LEU A 196 -6.82 10.89 -17.22
N ALA A 197 -5.59 10.80 -16.69
CA ALA A 197 -4.64 11.91 -16.70
C ALA A 197 -4.38 12.42 -18.12
N THR A 198 -4.02 11.50 -19.03
CA THR A 198 -3.74 11.83 -20.44
C THR A 198 -4.93 12.52 -21.12
N VAL A 199 -6.16 12.09 -20.84
CA VAL A 199 -7.37 12.70 -21.41
C VAL A 199 -7.54 14.16 -20.94
N PHE A 200 -7.31 14.44 -19.66
CA PHE A 200 -7.40 15.82 -19.15
C PHE A 200 -6.26 16.72 -19.64
N ASP A 201 -5.07 16.15 -19.79
CA ASP A 201 -3.93 16.86 -20.37
C ASP A 201 -4.21 17.26 -21.83
N LEU A 202 -4.72 16.32 -22.63
CA LEU A 202 -5.12 16.59 -24.02
C LEU A 202 -6.30 17.57 -24.14
N ALA A 203 -7.16 17.62 -23.12
CA ALA A 203 -8.27 18.57 -23.05
C ALA A 203 -7.85 19.98 -22.61
N GLY A 204 -6.56 20.21 -22.30
CA GLY A 204 -6.05 21.51 -21.84
C GLY A 204 -6.48 21.86 -20.41
N ALA A 205 -6.85 20.87 -19.61
CA ALA A 205 -7.28 21.05 -18.22
C ALA A 205 -6.44 20.22 -17.22
N PRO A 206 -5.10 20.29 -17.25
CA PRO A 206 -4.22 19.42 -16.46
C PRO A 206 -4.42 19.57 -14.94
N VAL A 207 -4.77 20.78 -14.47
CA VAL A 207 -5.08 21.01 -13.04
C VAL A 207 -6.34 20.26 -12.60
N VAL A 208 -7.39 20.27 -13.42
CA VAL A 208 -8.62 19.50 -13.14
C VAL A 208 -8.31 18.01 -13.24
N GLY A 209 -7.50 17.63 -14.24
CA GLY A 209 -6.97 16.28 -14.39
C GLY A 209 -6.29 15.77 -13.14
N ASP A 210 -5.36 16.52 -12.57
CA ASP A 210 -4.67 16.16 -11.33
C ASP A 210 -5.64 15.95 -10.17
N LEU A 211 -6.58 16.87 -9.95
CA LEU A 211 -7.54 16.74 -8.85
C LEU A 211 -8.44 15.52 -9.00
N VAL A 212 -8.97 15.29 -10.20
CA VAL A 212 -9.85 14.16 -10.50
C VAL A 212 -9.07 12.85 -10.42
N THR A 213 -7.90 12.77 -11.07
CA THR A 213 -7.08 11.55 -11.09
C THR A 213 -6.56 11.19 -9.72
N ASN A 214 -6.11 12.14 -8.89
CA ASN A 214 -5.72 11.87 -7.50
C ASN A 214 -6.90 11.38 -6.67
N THR A 215 -8.09 11.97 -6.85
CA THR A 215 -9.29 11.53 -6.11
C THR A 215 -9.67 10.11 -6.50
N VAL A 216 -9.73 9.81 -7.79
CA VAL A 216 -10.02 8.46 -8.32
C VAL A 216 -8.95 7.46 -7.90
N SER A 217 -7.67 7.84 -8.01
CA SER A 217 -6.52 7.03 -7.56
C SER A 217 -6.63 6.69 -6.08
N THR A 218 -6.95 7.67 -5.23
CA THR A 218 -7.13 7.45 -3.79
C THR A 218 -8.25 6.46 -3.51
N LEU A 219 -9.41 6.62 -4.18
CA LEU A 219 -10.55 5.70 -4.03
C LEU A 219 -10.18 4.26 -4.43
N LEU A 220 -9.57 4.10 -5.61
CA LEU A 220 -9.17 2.80 -6.13
C LEU A 220 -8.06 2.16 -5.29
N PHE A 221 -7.11 2.98 -4.83
CA PHE A 221 -6.03 2.52 -3.96
C PHE A 221 -6.58 1.97 -2.64
N VAL A 222 -7.52 2.65 -2.00
CA VAL A 222 -8.08 2.17 -0.74
C VAL A 222 -8.82 0.84 -0.92
N ALA A 223 -9.56 0.70 -2.02
CA ALA A 223 -10.20 -0.57 -2.38
C ALA A 223 -9.17 -1.69 -2.60
N LEU A 224 -8.13 -1.43 -3.40
CA LEU A 224 -7.05 -2.37 -3.67
C LEU A 224 -6.29 -2.76 -2.39
N TYR A 225 -6.01 -1.80 -1.52
CA TYR A 225 -5.33 -2.02 -0.26
C TYR A 225 -6.13 -2.93 0.68
N GLY A 226 -7.46 -2.77 0.72
CA GLY A 226 -8.35 -3.69 1.44
C GLY A 226 -8.28 -5.13 0.92
N ILE A 227 -8.26 -5.32 -0.41
CA ILE A 227 -8.12 -6.64 -1.04
C ILE A 227 -6.77 -7.27 -0.68
N ILE A 228 -5.68 -6.50 -0.77
CA ILE A 228 -4.34 -6.98 -0.43
C ILE A 228 -4.25 -7.37 1.05
N ALA A 229 -4.82 -6.56 1.94
CA ALA A 229 -4.82 -6.82 3.36
C ALA A 229 -5.59 -8.10 3.73
N ASP A 230 -6.77 -8.32 3.13
CA ASP A 230 -7.55 -9.55 3.32
C ASP A 230 -6.79 -10.77 2.80
N ALA A 231 -6.20 -10.68 1.60
CA ALA A 231 -5.36 -11.73 1.03
C ALA A 231 -4.14 -12.07 1.93
N TYR A 232 -3.53 -11.06 2.54
CA TYR A 232 -2.43 -11.25 3.49
C TYR A 232 -2.86 -12.01 4.74
N VAL A 233 -3.99 -11.63 5.35
CA VAL A 233 -4.51 -12.30 6.56
C VAL A 233 -4.88 -13.75 6.28
N GLN A 234 -5.52 -14.04 5.14
CA GLN A 234 -5.89 -15.39 4.76
C GLN A 234 -4.67 -16.30 4.58
N ILE A 235 -3.65 -15.83 3.85
CA ILE A 235 -2.42 -16.61 3.64
C ILE A 235 -1.64 -16.80 4.96
N ARG A 236 -1.73 -15.83 5.89
CA ARG A 236 -1.12 -15.96 7.22
C ARG A 236 -1.87 -16.94 8.13
N GLY A 237 -3.20 -16.97 8.04
CA GLY A 237 -4.04 -17.88 8.83
C GLY A 237 -3.92 -19.35 8.39
N ASP A 238 -3.60 -19.58 7.12
CA ASP A 238 -3.37 -20.91 6.55
C ASP A 238 -1.95 -21.46 6.79
N ASP A 239 -1.06 -20.71 7.48
CA ASP A 239 0.30 -21.15 7.81
C ASP A 239 0.26 -22.14 9.00
N PRO A 240 0.53 -23.44 8.81
CA PRO A 240 0.51 -24.45 9.88
C PRO A 240 1.59 -24.21 10.94
N SER A 241 2.49 -23.25 10.71
CA SER A 241 3.68 -22.96 11.51
C SER A 241 3.55 -21.69 12.36
N GLY A 242 2.39 -21.02 12.35
CA GLY A 242 2.12 -19.83 13.14
C GLY A 242 1.95 -20.13 14.65
N PRO A 243 2.39 -19.26 15.58
CA PRO A 243 2.27 -19.48 17.03
C PRO A 243 0.83 -19.53 17.57
N GLY A 244 -0.19 -19.43 16.71
CA GLY A 244 -1.61 -19.44 17.08
C GLY A 244 -2.35 -20.74 16.73
N GLY A 245 -1.65 -21.76 16.21
CA GLY A 245 -2.24 -23.05 15.90
C GLY A 245 -2.24 -24.01 17.09
N SER A 246 -3.10 -23.78 18.09
CA SER A 246 -3.40 -24.82 19.08
C SER A 246 -4.88 -24.79 19.48
N GLY A 247 -5.55 -25.94 19.33
CA GLY A 247 -6.86 -26.14 19.97
C GLY A 247 -7.84 -27.10 19.30
N ALA A 248 -7.41 -28.33 19.03
CA ALA A 248 -8.19 -29.57 19.13
C ALA A 248 -9.69 -29.57 18.72
N ARG A 249 -9.99 -30.20 17.58
CA ARG A 249 -11.20 -31.04 17.49
C ARG A 249 -10.78 -32.49 17.70
N SER A 250 -10.73 -32.92 18.96
CA SER A 250 -10.85 -34.35 19.27
C SER A 250 -12.35 -34.63 19.47
N PRO A 251 -12.93 -35.64 18.80
CA PRO A 251 -14.25 -36.12 19.18
C PRO A 251 -14.12 -36.72 20.58
N VAL A 252 -14.98 -36.29 21.50
CA VAL A 252 -15.13 -36.89 22.81
C VAL A 252 -15.57 -38.34 22.61
N ASP A 253 -14.63 -39.26 22.84
CA ASP A 253 -14.90 -40.64 23.17
C ASP A 253 -15.24 -40.67 24.67
N SER A 254 -16.53 -40.66 24.99
CA SER A 254 -17.02 -40.85 26.35
C SER A 254 -17.74 -42.18 26.44
N GLY A 255 -16.96 -43.23 26.69
CA GLY A 255 -17.42 -44.52 27.20
C GLY A 255 -16.68 -44.89 28.48
N ALA A 256 -17.35 -44.75 29.63
CA ALA A 256 -17.21 -45.58 30.85
C ALA A 256 -18.15 -45.00 31.94
N ARG A 257 -19.28 -45.64 32.28
CA ARG A 257 -19.47 -46.74 33.25
C ARG A 257 -19.07 -46.40 34.71
N ALA A 258 -20.00 -46.78 35.61
CA ALA A 258 -20.01 -46.82 37.07
C ALA A 258 -20.51 -45.52 37.76
N ASP A 259 -21.44 -45.53 38.73
CA ASP A 259 -22.04 -46.60 39.53
C ASP A 259 -23.28 -46.10 40.31
N HIS A 260 -24.01 -47.05 40.94
CA HIS A 260 -24.89 -46.96 42.13
C HIS A 260 -26.42 -47.21 42.02
N ARG A 261 -26.75 -48.38 42.59
CA ARG A 261 -27.94 -48.79 43.38
C ARG A 261 -29.21 -49.23 42.65
#